data_AF-Q3KG98-F1
#
_entry.id   AF-Q3KG98-F1
#
_cell.length_a   1.000
_cell.length_b   1.000
_cell.length_c   1.000
_cell.angle_alpha   90.00
_cell.angle_beta   90.00
_cell.angle_gamma   90.00
#
_symmetry.space_group_name_H-M   'P 1'
#
loop_
_entity.id
_entity.type
_entity.pdbx_description
1 polymer ?
#
loop_
_entity_poly.entity_id
_entity_poly.type
_entity_poly.pdbx_seq_one_letter_code
_entity_poly.pdbx_strand_id
1 'polypeptide(L)'
;MTPAGSVYNQSGRYLHRVLNMLDGVHTFGLRANSSSVPTDQWALTVGTNETIEDFRSTPDQILPTNASFIFPSELTFTPQNQGFYPARIISANNIKLLVAGGINSRFTLPSTAKTIEFNHAGHSLDILIYHSNNFIYSDYSFGKDRYQYTATDNKEISSFEIRGTFEIKIIKWS
;
A
#
# COMPACT_ATOMS: atom_id res chain seq x y z
N MET A 1 -31.25 34.07 5.32
CA MET A 1 -30.38 34.56 4.24
C MET A 1 -29.24 33.60 4.07
N THR A 2 -28.95 33.21 2.84
CA THR A 2 -27.89 32.27 2.51
C THR A 2 -26.52 32.95 2.61
N PRO A 3 -25.46 32.31 3.15
CA PRO A 3 -24.13 32.91 3.20
C PRO A 3 -23.64 33.34 1.81
N ALA A 4 -22.96 34.49 1.72
CA ALA A 4 -22.36 34.95 0.47
C ALA A 4 -21.39 33.90 -0.09
N GLY A 5 -21.48 33.62 -1.40
CA GLY A 5 -20.66 32.59 -2.07
C GLY A 5 -21.26 31.18 -2.06
N SER A 6 -22.49 31.01 -1.59
CA SER A 6 -23.17 29.71 -1.61
C SER A 6 -23.57 29.30 -3.02
N VAL A 7 -23.11 28.12 -3.45
CA VAL A 7 -23.44 27.53 -4.75
C VAL A 7 -24.47 26.43 -4.54
N TYR A 8 -25.45 26.31 -5.43
CA TYR A 8 -26.48 25.28 -5.40
C TYR A 8 -26.53 24.54 -6.72
N ASN A 9 -26.82 23.24 -6.69
CA ASN A 9 -27.09 22.50 -7.92
C ASN A 9 -28.52 22.76 -8.44
N GLN A 10 -28.84 22.24 -9.63
CA GLN A 10 -30.16 22.42 -10.28
C GLN A 10 -31.33 21.87 -9.46
N SER A 11 -31.08 20.96 -8.51
CA SER A 11 -32.09 20.41 -7.59
C SER A 11 -32.20 21.21 -6.27
N GLY A 12 -31.53 22.36 -6.16
CA GLY A 12 -31.55 23.20 -4.96
C GLY A 12 -30.69 22.68 -3.80
N ARG A 13 -29.80 21.71 -4.02
CA ARG A 13 -28.87 21.23 -2.98
C ARG A 13 -27.64 22.11 -2.91
N TYR A 14 -27.23 22.46 -1.69
CA TYR A 14 -26.03 23.23 -1.42
C TYR A 14 -24.77 22.47 -1.85
N LEU A 15 -23.86 23.17 -2.53
CA LEU A 15 -22.56 22.70 -2.96
C LEU A 15 -21.47 23.49 -2.23
N HIS A 16 -20.66 22.78 -1.46
CA HIS A 16 -19.48 23.33 -0.80
C HIS A 16 -18.22 22.82 -1.48
N ARG A 17 -17.35 23.73 -1.92
CA ARG A 17 -16.05 23.37 -2.50
C ARG A 17 -14.94 23.89 -1.59
N VAL A 18 -14.13 22.97 -1.08
CA VAL A 18 -12.89 23.29 -0.36
C VAL A 18 -11.73 23.05 -1.30
N LEU A 19 -10.80 23.99 -1.38
CA LEU A 19 -9.59 23.89 -2.20
C LEU A 19 -8.37 23.79 -1.28
N ASN A 20 -7.29 23.17 -1.77
CA ASN A 20 -6.00 23.09 -1.08
C ASN A 20 -6.09 22.52 0.34
N MET A 21 -6.92 21.49 0.53
CA MET A 21 -6.99 20.81 1.83
C MET A 21 -5.63 20.18 2.15
N LEU A 22 -5.14 20.44 3.36
CA LEU A 22 -3.92 19.83 3.88
C LEU A 22 -4.14 18.33 4.14
N ASP A 23 -3.07 17.56 4.21
CA ASP A 23 -3.17 16.16 4.59
C ASP A 23 -3.72 16.01 6.02
N GLY A 24 -4.59 15.02 6.23
CA GLY A 24 -5.18 14.72 7.52
C GLY A 24 -6.69 14.53 7.51
N VAL A 25 -7.26 14.42 8.72
CA VAL A 25 -8.71 14.26 8.92
C VAL A 25 -9.35 15.64 9.00
N HIS A 26 -10.29 15.89 8.09
CA HIS A 26 -11.09 17.10 8.06
C HIS A 26 -12.52 16.77 8.42
N THR A 27 -13.03 17.48 9.41
CA THR A 27 -14.39 17.25 9.90
C THR A 27 -15.30 18.38 9.47
N PHE A 28 -16.39 18.01 8.83
CA PHE A 28 -17.41 18.91 8.36
C PHE A 28 -18.68 18.68 9.16
N GLY A 29 -19.43 19.73 9.42
CA GLY A 29 -20.72 19.59 10.06
C GLY A 29 -21.69 20.68 9.67
N LEU A 30 -22.96 20.30 9.60
CA LEU A 30 -24.06 21.21 9.39
C LEU A 30 -24.48 21.80 10.74
N ARG A 31 -24.55 23.14 10.84
CA ARG A 31 -24.93 23.86 12.06
C ARG A 31 -25.93 24.97 11.72
N ALA A 32 -26.84 25.26 12.63
CA ALA A 32 -27.77 26.39 12.49
C ALA A 32 -27.03 27.75 12.47
N ASN A 33 -25.96 27.87 13.26
CA ASN A 33 -25.02 28.99 13.24
C ASN A 33 -23.64 28.56 13.77
N SER A 34 -22.63 29.43 13.66
CA SER A 34 -21.24 29.15 14.04
C SER A 34 -21.04 28.80 15.51
N SER A 35 -21.96 29.18 16.39
CA SER A 35 -21.91 28.89 17.84
C SER A 35 -22.72 27.66 18.24
N SER A 36 -23.42 27.01 17.31
CA SER A 36 -24.28 25.85 17.58
C SER A 36 -23.52 24.54 17.49
N VAL A 37 -24.01 23.50 18.19
CA VAL A 37 -23.57 22.10 18.00
C VAL A 37 -23.99 21.61 16.60
N PRO A 38 -23.19 20.76 15.91
CA PRO A 38 -23.59 20.21 14.62
C PRO A 38 -24.83 19.32 14.72
N THR A 39 -25.76 19.44 13.77
CA THR A 39 -26.87 18.49 13.61
C THR A 39 -26.43 17.24 12.87
N ASP A 40 -25.46 17.38 11.98
CA ASP A 40 -24.86 16.30 11.20
C ASP A 40 -23.35 16.54 11.09
N GLN A 41 -22.57 15.47 11.09
CA GLN A 41 -21.11 15.54 11.02
C GLN A 41 -20.56 14.41 10.14
N TRP A 42 -19.59 14.73 9.29
CA TRP A 42 -18.88 13.75 8.47
C TRP A 42 -17.39 14.08 8.42
N ALA A 43 -16.57 13.04 8.24
CA ALA A 43 -15.13 13.16 8.14
C ALA A 43 -14.66 12.82 6.72
N LEU A 44 -13.75 13.64 6.19
CA LEU A 44 -12.98 13.36 4.98
C LEU A 44 -11.52 13.25 5.39
N THR A 45 -10.91 12.11 5.12
CA THR A 45 -9.45 11.97 5.23
C THR A 45 -8.82 12.30 3.88
N VAL A 46 -8.02 13.36 3.84
CA VAL A 46 -7.20 13.72 2.69
C VAL A 46 -5.82 13.13 2.94
N GLY A 47 -5.41 12.19 2.10
CA GLY A 47 -4.04 11.69 2.11
C GLY A 47 -3.19 12.50 1.14
N THR A 48 -1.87 12.43 1.32
CA THR A 48 -0.93 12.80 0.26
C THR A 48 -1.38 12.09 -1.01
N ASN A 49 -1.44 12.82 -2.13
CA ASN A 49 -1.45 12.16 -3.43
C ASN A 49 -0.24 11.22 -3.42
N GLU A 50 -0.45 9.92 -3.26
CA GLU A 50 0.56 8.95 -3.62
C GLU A 50 0.78 9.22 -5.09
N THR A 51 1.93 9.83 -5.41
CA THR A 51 2.35 10.03 -6.78
C THR A 51 2.25 8.66 -7.44
N ILE A 52 1.29 8.48 -8.33
CA ILE A 52 1.06 7.16 -8.93
C ILE A 52 2.27 6.95 -9.84
N GLU A 53 3.11 5.99 -9.48
CA GLU A 53 4.22 5.55 -10.29
C GLU A 53 3.68 4.96 -11.60
N ASP A 54 4.14 5.47 -12.74
CA ASP A 54 3.84 4.84 -14.03
C ASP A 54 4.85 3.73 -14.32
N PHE A 55 4.61 2.58 -13.70
CA PHE A 55 5.39 1.36 -13.93
C PHE A 55 5.36 0.84 -15.37
N ARG A 56 4.40 1.29 -16.20
CA ARG A 56 4.15 0.72 -17.52
C ARG A 56 4.88 1.47 -18.63
N SER A 57 5.09 2.78 -18.48
CA SER A 57 5.66 3.61 -19.54
C SER A 57 7.01 4.23 -19.19
N THR A 58 7.20 4.74 -17.96
CA THR A 58 8.44 5.42 -17.54
C THR A 58 8.62 5.31 -16.03
N PRO A 59 9.41 4.34 -15.53
CA PRO A 59 9.62 4.22 -14.11
C PRO A 59 10.56 5.29 -13.55
N ASP A 60 10.21 5.85 -12.39
CA ASP A 60 10.97 6.82 -11.62
C ASP A 60 12.29 6.23 -11.11
N GLN A 61 12.31 4.91 -10.83
CA GLN A 61 13.53 4.20 -10.44
C GLN A 61 13.63 2.83 -11.12
N ILE A 62 14.84 2.51 -11.55
CA ILE A 62 15.18 1.21 -12.12
C ILE A 62 16.22 0.56 -11.20
N LEU A 63 15.84 -0.55 -10.59
CA LEU A 63 16.73 -1.30 -9.70
C LEU A 63 17.63 -2.23 -10.54
N PRO A 64 18.97 -2.16 -10.40
CA PRO A 64 19.89 -3.08 -11.05
C PRO A 64 19.74 -4.51 -10.54
N THR A 65 19.95 -5.48 -11.44
CA THR A 65 19.94 -6.93 -11.14
C THR A 65 20.99 -7.30 -10.09
N ASN A 66 20.70 -8.32 -9.29
CA ASN A 66 21.59 -8.91 -8.28
C ASN A 66 21.99 -7.99 -7.10
N ALA A 67 21.41 -6.80 -7.00
CA ALA A 67 21.56 -5.95 -5.82
C ALA A 67 20.45 -6.27 -4.80
N SER A 68 20.85 -6.39 -3.54
CA SER A 68 19.90 -6.41 -2.41
C SER A 68 19.61 -4.97 -1.99
N PHE A 69 18.33 -4.63 -1.88
CA PHE A 69 17.88 -3.31 -1.46
C PHE A 69 17.39 -3.38 -0.02
N ILE A 70 17.98 -2.56 0.84
CA ILE A 70 17.65 -2.47 2.27
C ILE A 70 16.73 -1.27 2.46
N PHE A 71 15.55 -1.49 3.03
CA PHE A 71 14.55 -0.44 3.26
C PHE A 71 14.67 0.16 4.67
N PRO A 72 14.03 1.32 4.94
CA PRO A 72 14.19 2.09 6.19
C PRO A 72 13.82 1.37 7.50
N SER A 73 13.30 0.14 7.44
CA SER A 73 13.03 -0.73 8.59
C SER A 73 13.57 -2.15 8.39
N GLU A 74 14.74 -2.28 7.75
CA GLU A 74 15.53 -3.51 7.61
C GLU A 74 14.90 -4.65 6.78
N LEU A 75 13.73 -4.45 6.18
CA LEU A 75 13.23 -5.33 5.11
C LEU A 75 14.26 -5.32 3.95
N THR A 76 14.65 -6.50 3.49
CA THR A 76 15.55 -6.66 2.33
C THR A 76 14.79 -7.22 1.15
N PHE A 77 14.84 -6.54 -0.01
CA PHE A 77 14.33 -7.04 -1.28
C PHE A 77 15.48 -7.50 -2.16
N THR A 78 15.37 -8.74 -2.64
CA THR A 78 16.35 -9.36 -3.53
C THR A 78 15.63 -9.92 -4.76
N PRO A 79 15.74 -9.27 -5.94
CA PRO A 79 15.25 -9.84 -7.18
C PRO A 79 16.00 -11.14 -7.51
N GLN A 80 15.27 -12.19 -7.91
CA GLN A 80 15.86 -13.52 -8.11
C GLN A 80 16.24 -13.81 -9.57
N ASN A 81 15.77 -13.01 -10.54
CA ASN A 81 16.03 -13.20 -11.97
C ASN A 81 16.63 -11.94 -12.64
N GLN A 82 17.16 -12.12 -13.84
CA GLN A 82 17.67 -11.03 -14.69
C GLN A 82 16.50 -10.19 -15.23
N GLY A 83 16.52 -8.87 -14.99
CA GLY A 83 15.48 -7.93 -15.44
C GLY A 83 15.60 -6.54 -14.80
N PHE A 84 14.94 -5.55 -15.38
CA PHE A 84 14.81 -4.21 -14.79
C PHE A 84 13.50 -4.15 -13.99
N TYR A 85 13.62 -3.77 -12.72
CA TYR A 85 12.47 -3.70 -11.81
C TYR A 85 12.13 -2.23 -11.59
N PRO A 86 11.07 -1.72 -12.23
CA PRO A 86 10.53 -0.43 -11.87
C PRO A 86 9.99 -0.51 -10.43
N ALA A 87 10.55 0.31 -9.55
CA ALA A 87 10.21 0.30 -8.14
C ALA A 87 10.02 1.72 -7.61
N ARG A 88 9.02 1.91 -6.76
CA ARG A 88 8.83 3.12 -5.98
C ARG A 88 8.64 2.77 -4.52
N ILE A 89 9.45 3.40 -3.67
CA ILE A 89 9.46 3.14 -2.24
C ILE A 89 8.79 4.34 -1.56
N ILE A 90 7.73 4.08 -0.80
CA ILE A 90 7.05 5.10 0.00
C ILE A 90 7.09 4.66 1.47
N SER A 91 7.89 5.35 2.26
CA SER A 91 8.01 5.12 3.71
C SER A 91 7.05 6.06 4.44
N ALA A 92 5.85 5.58 4.78
CA ALA A 92 4.91 6.31 5.64
C ALA A 92 4.06 5.34 6.49
N ASN A 93 4.29 5.32 7.81
CA ASN A 93 3.53 4.60 8.86
C ASN A 93 3.24 3.10 8.68
N ASN A 94 3.67 2.49 7.58
CA ASN A 94 3.75 1.06 7.22
C ASN A 94 4.56 1.03 5.91
N ILE A 95 5.41 0.03 5.64
CA ILE A 95 6.18 0.04 4.38
C ILE A 95 5.22 -0.11 3.20
N LYS A 96 5.21 0.87 2.30
CA LYS A 96 4.62 0.75 0.98
C LYS A 96 5.74 0.57 -0.05
N LEU A 97 5.86 -0.65 -0.55
CA LEU A 97 6.88 -1.00 -1.54
C LEU A 97 6.19 -1.38 -2.84
N LEU A 98 6.18 -0.43 -3.77
CA LEU A 98 5.52 -0.53 -5.06
C LEU A 98 6.54 -1.04 -6.07
N VAL A 99 6.58 -2.36 -6.30
CA VAL A 99 7.50 -3.00 -7.27
C VAL A 99 6.66 -3.61 -8.37
N ALA A 100 6.91 -3.25 -9.63
CA ALA A 100 6.27 -3.90 -10.77
C ALA A 100 7.28 -4.70 -11.61
N GLY A 101 6.81 -5.78 -12.23
CA GLY A 101 7.55 -6.43 -13.33
C GLY A 101 8.53 -7.55 -12.95
N GLY A 102 8.57 -8.00 -11.70
CA GLY A 102 9.54 -9.01 -11.29
C GLY A 102 9.07 -10.46 -11.36
N ILE A 103 9.49 -11.22 -12.38
CA ILE A 103 9.39 -12.68 -12.36
C ILE A 103 10.30 -13.24 -11.24
N ASN A 104 9.78 -13.39 -10.02
CA ASN A 104 10.45 -13.94 -8.83
C ASN A 104 11.26 -12.92 -8.02
N SER A 105 10.80 -12.64 -6.80
CA SER A 105 11.47 -11.76 -5.85
C SER A 105 11.36 -12.28 -4.44
N ARG A 106 12.44 -12.15 -3.67
CA ARG A 106 12.48 -12.52 -2.26
C ARG A 106 12.47 -11.28 -1.37
N PHE A 107 11.66 -11.35 -0.33
CA PHE A 107 11.57 -10.37 0.75
C PHE A 107 12.03 -11.04 2.03
N THR A 108 13.11 -10.54 2.63
CA THR A 108 13.64 -11.01 3.90
C THR A 108 13.24 -10.02 4.99
N LEU A 109 12.60 -10.55 6.04
CA LEU A 109 12.15 -9.75 7.17
C LEU A 109 13.33 -9.40 8.09
N PRO A 110 13.30 -8.23 8.73
CA PRO A 110 14.36 -7.80 9.66
C PRO A 110 14.40 -8.64 10.94
N SER A 111 13.23 -9.12 11.35
CA SER A 111 13.03 -10.09 12.41
C SER A 111 12.04 -11.13 11.91
N THR A 112 12.06 -12.30 12.54
CA THR A 112 11.01 -13.28 12.27
C THR A 112 9.63 -12.75 12.68
N ALA A 113 8.58 -13.22 12.01
CA ALA A 113 7.20 -12.79 12.24
C ALA A 113 6.24 -13.99 12.30
N LYS A 114 5.09 -13.84 12.96
CA LYS A 114 4.04 -14.87 12.93
C LYS A 114 3.11 -14.69 11.76
N THR A 115 2.83 -13.45 11.37
CA THR A 115 1.91 -13.12 10.29
C THR A 115 2.61 -12.22 9.29
N ILE A 116 2.33 -12.44 8.01
CA ILE A 116 2.59 -11.47 6.95
C ILE A 116 1.29 -11.12 6.24
N GLU A 117 1.18 -9.87 5.82
CA GLU A 117 0.07 -9.36 5.02
C GLU A 117 0.63 -8.46 3.92
N PHE A 118 0.15 -8.64 2.70
CA PHE A 118 0.41 -7.68 1.63
C PHE A 118 -0.75 -7.58 0.65
N ASN A 119 -0.91 -6.39 0.08
CA ASN A 119 -1.81 -6.19 -1.04
C ASN A 119 -1.03 -6.35 -2.34
N HIS A 120 -1.55 -7.15 -3.27
CA HIS A 120 -0.97 -7.29 -4.59
C HIS A 120 -1.94 -6.93 -5.71
N ALA A 121 -1.41 -6.42 -6.82
CA ALA A 121 -2.08 -6.42 -8.11
C ALA A 121 -1.26 -7.28 -9.08
N GLY A 122 -1.66 -8.53 -9.24
CA GLY A 122 -1.04 -9.48 -10.15
C GLY A 122 -2.11 -10.36 -10.79
N HIS A 123 -1.86 -10.91 -11.97
CA HIS A 123 -2.82 -11.84 -12.57
C HIS A 123 -2.76 -13.21 -11.87
N SER A 124 -1.55 -13.69 -11.57
CA SER A 124 -1.24 -15.01 -11.05
C SER A 124 0.07 -14.92 -10.30
N LEU A 125 0.08 -15.27 -9.01
CA LEU A 125 1.26 -15.21 -8.16
C LEU A 125 1.44 -16.51 -7.39
N ASP A 126 2.62 -17.11 -7.48
CA ASP A 126 3.04 -18.14 -6.52
C ASP A 126 3.70 -17.45 -5.34
N ILE A 127 3.26 -17.78 -4.13
CA ILE A 127 3.77 -17.21 -2.89
C ILE A 127 4.42 -18.34 -2.11
N LEU A 128 5.70 -18.21 -1.76
CA LEU A 128 6.44 -19.19 -0.98
C LEU A 128 6.87 -18.56 0.34
N ILE A 129 6.66 -19.26 1.45
CA ILE A 129 6.97 -18.80 2.81
C ILE A 129 8.08 -19.66 3.40
N TYR A 130 9.00 -19.00 4.11
CA TYR A 130 10.19 -19.63 4.68
C TYR A 130 10.34 -19.33 6.18
N HIS A 131 10.85 -20.32 6.92
CA HIS A 131 11.34 -20.20 8.29
C HIS A 131 12.83 -20.54 8.34
N SER A 132 13.67 -19.58 8.71
CA SER A 132 15.14 -19.73 8.73
C SER A 132 15.65 -20.27 7.39
N ASN A 133 15.16 -19.69 6.28
CA ASN A 133 15.40 -20.10 4.88
C ASN A 133 14.90 -21.50 4.48
N ASN A 134 14.23 -22.24 5.36
CA ASN A 134 13.57 -23.49 5.00
C ASN A 134 12.16 -23.22 4.51
N PHE A 135 11.78 -23.80 3.38
CA PHE A 135 10.41 -23.74 2.86
C PHE A 135 9.44 -24.34 3.88
N ILE A 136 8.35 -23.63 4.17
CA ILE A 136 7.30 -24.10 5.10
C ILE A 136 5.90 -24.09 4.51
N TYR A 137 5.62 -23.24 3.51
CA TYR A 137 4.30 -23.12 2.92
C TYR A 137 4.37 -22.51 1.53
N SER A 138 3.45 -22.90 0.66
CA SER A 138 3.21 -22.25 -0.63
C SER A 138 1.73 -21.99 -0.80
N ASP A 139 1.42 -20.86 -1.40
CA ASP A 139 0.07 -20.51 -1.83
C ASP A 139 0.09 -20.01 -3.27
N TYR A 140 -1.10 -19.95 -3.84
CA TYR A 140 -1.34 -19.34 -5.12
C TYR A 140 -2.40 -18.26 -4.97
N SER A 141 -2.08 -17.04 -5.38
CA SER A 141 -3.02 -15.93 -5.39
C SER A 141 -3.33 -15.42 -6.79
N PHE A 142 -4.61 -15.16 -7.07
CA PHE A 142 -5.11 -14.65 -8.34
C PHE A 142 -5.71 -13.26 -8.16
N GLY A 143 -5.42 -12.36 -9.10
CA GLY A 143 -6.08 -11.06 -9.19
C GLY A 143 -5.56 -9.99 -8.22
N LYS A 144 -6.40 -8.98 -7.98
CA LYS A 144 -6.12 -7.92 -7.00
C LYS A 144 -6.70 -8.34 -5.67
N ASP A 145 -5.85 -8.82 -4.77
CA ASP A 145 -6.32 -9.26 -3.46
C ASP A 145 -5.33 -8.91 -2.35
N ARG A 146 -5.85 -8.91 -1.14
CA ARG A 146 -5.06 -8.93 0.09
C ARG A 146 -4.65 -10.37 0.34
N TYR A 147 -3.35 -10.62 0.34
CA TYR A 147 -2.80 -11.87 0.83
C TYR A 147 -2.48 -11.75 2.32
N GLN A 148 -2.79 -12.80 3.08
CA GLN A 148 -2.40 -12.93 4.48
C GLN A 148 -2.03 -14.39 4.77
N TYR A 149 -0.94 -14.58 5.50
CA TYR A 149 -0.53 -15.88 6.02
C TYR A 149 -0.08 -15.76 7.46
N THR A 150 -0.52 -16.70 8.30
CA THR A 150 -0.09 -16.84 9.69
C THR A 150 0.55 -18.22 9.88
N ALA A 151 1.79 -18.24 10.36
CA ALA A 151 2.54 -19.46 10.58
C ALA A 151 1.93 -20.31 11.71
N THR A 152 1.91 -21.63 11.52
CA THR A 152 1.47 -22.61 12.53
C THR A 152 2.45 -22.70 13.70
N ASP A 153 2.03 -23.34 14.80
CA ASP A 153 2.79 -23.43 16.05
C ASP A 153 4.24 -23.91 15.86
N ASN A 154 5.16 -23.25 16.56
CA ASN A 154 6.62 -23.41 16.51
C ASN A 154 7.35 -22.95 15.22
N LYS A 155 6.66 -22.35 14.24
CA LYS A 155 7.31 -21.70 13.09
C LYS A 155 7.19 -20.18 13.14
N GLU A 156 8.14 -19.52 12.50
CA GLU A 156 8.13 -18.07 12.29
C GLU A 156 8.62 -17.76 10.89
N ILE A 157 8.08 -16.71 10.29
CA ILE A 157 8.37 -16.31 8.92
C ILE A 157 9.66 -15.50 8.95
N SER A 158 10.71 -15.97 8.29
CA SER A 158 11.96 -15.22 8.10
C SER A 158 11.97 -14.48 6.76
N SER A 159 11.31 -15.05 5.75
CA SER A 159 11.27 -14.51 4.40
C SER A 159 10.11 -15.08 3.61
N PHE A 160 9.74 -14.40 2.53
CA PHE A 160 8.78 -14.88 1.56
C PHE A 160 9.24 -14.54 0.14
N GLU A 161 8.80 -15.34 -0.82
CA GLU A 161 9.09 -15.19 -2.24
C GLU A 161 7.78 -15.04 -3.01
N ILE A 162 7.73 -14.10 -3.94
CA ILE A 162 6.59 -13.90 -4.83
C ILE A 162 7.08 -14.10 -6.25
N ARG A 163 6.46 -15.04 -6.95
CA ARG A 163 6.73 -15.38 -8.35
C ARG A 163 5.60 -14.91 -9.24
N GLY A 164 5.95 -14.47 -10.45
CA GLY A 164 5.00 -13.83 -11.37
C GLY A 164 5.02 -12.31 -11.31
N THR A 165 4.25 -11.66 -12.16
CA THR A 165 4.19 -10.18 -12.22
C THR A 165 3.24 -9.64 -11.17
N PHE A 166 3.78 -8.92 -10.18
CA PHE A 166 3.02 -8.27 -9.12
C PHE A 166 3.29 -6.77 -9.06
N GLU A 167 2.36 -6.04 -8.45
CA GLU A 167 2.56 -4.75 -7.79
C GLU A 167 2.20 -4.95 -6.32
N ILE A 168 3.14 -4.75 -5.39
CA ILE A 168 2.83 -4.80 -3.94
C ILE A 168 2.57 -3.38 -3.45
N LYS A 169 1.57 -3.15 -2.61
CA LYS A 169 1.28 -1.78 -2.11
C LYS A 169 1.66 -1.56 -0.68
N ILE A 170 1.47 -2.57 0.16
CA ILE A 170 1.67 -2.51 1.60
C ILE A 170 2.23 -3.88 1.98
N ILE A 171 3.30 -3.90 2.79
CA ILE A 171 3.78 -5.12 3.45
C ILE A 171 3.72 -4.86 4.96
N LYS A 172 3.06 -5.75 5.70
CA LYS A 172 3.02 -5.76 7.16
C LYS A 172 3.50 -7.11 7.66
N TRP A 173 4.20 -7.11 8.79
CA TRP A 173 4.58 -8.31 9.51
C TRP A 173 4.48 -8.07 11.02
N SER A 174 4.14 -9.12 11.77
CA SER A 174 4.00 -9.12 13.23
C SER A 174 4.18 -10.51 13.81
#